data_AF-A0A1C4N1K9-F1
#
_entry.id   AF-A0A1C4N1K9-F1
#
_cell.length_a   1.000
_cell.length_b   1.000
_cell.length_c   1.000
_cell.angle_alpha   90.00
_cell.angle_beta   90.00
_cell.angle_gamma   90.00
#
_symmetry.space_group_name_H-M   'P 1'
#
loop_
_entity.id
_entity.type
_entity.pdbx_description
1 polymer ?
#
loop_
_entity_poly.entity_id
_entity_poly.type
_entity_poly.pdbx_seq_one_letter_code
_entity_poly.pdbx_strand_id
1 'polypeptide(L)'
;LERRYDAGSSVPIERFFVARPADSARTINKALSQGKHLLLTPGIYKLTDTIRVKWAGTVVLGLGYATLTPLNGVVPMTVDDGRGVRIAGLLFDAGPVNSRVLLEIGGRRGGRTDPRDPASVQDVFFRIGGAGAGKATTALIVNSDNVLLDHIWAWRADHGAGVGWTVNTAETGVVVNGDHVLATGLFVEHFQKYNVIWNGDRGRTIMFQNELPYDPPNQAAYRHNGVDGWAAYKVADSVKHHEGWGLGSYCFFNVDPTIHNAHSFEAPVRPGVVFHDLLTVSLNGDGVIDHVINDFGDAAQGTATVPVNVLGYPAG
;
A
#
# COMPACT_ATOMS: atom_id res chain seq x y z
N LEU A 1 28.90 31.72 7.39
CA LEU A 1 28.26 30.44 6.99
C LEU A 1 27.65 29.82 8.24
N GLU A 2 26.47 30.27 8.65
CA GLU A 2 25.72 29.63 9.73
C GLU A 2 25.18 28.31 9.20
N ARG A 3 25.64 27.18 9.76
CA ARG A 3 24.99 25.89 9.56
C ARG A 3 23.62 25.97 10.22
N ARG A 4 22.58 26.22 9.44
CA ARG A 4 21.23 25.85 9.85
C ARG A 4 21.20 24.33 9.83
N TYR A 5 21.37 23.73 10.99
CA TYR A 5 20.96 22.35 11.18
C TYR A 5 19.44 22.33 11.05
N ASP A 6 18.90 21.43 10.24
CA ASP A 6 17.46 21.19 10.24
C ASP A 6 17.02 20.80 11.66
N ALA A 7 15.83 21.21 12.05
CA ALA A 7 15.28 20.80 13.33
C ALA A 7 15.17 19.27 13.39
N GLY A 8 15.72 18.66 14.43
CA GLY A 8 15.78 17.20 14.56
C GLY A 8 16.34 16.78 15.91
N SER A 9 16.28 15.48 16.19
CA SER A 9 16.87 14.88 17.39
C SER A 9 17.72 13.67 17.02
N SER A 10 18.81 13.45 17.76
CA SER A 10 19.71 12.31 17.54
C SER A 10 19.48 11.27 18.62
N VAL A 11 18.96 10.11 18.20
CA VAL A 11 18.80 8.95 19.09
C VAL A 11 20.11 8.15 19.07
N PRO A 12 20.80 7.99 20.21
CA PRO A 12 22.06 7.25 20.25
C PRO A 12 21.83 5.75 20.07
N ILE A 13 22.79 5.03 19.46
CA ILE A 13 22.62 3.63 19.06
C ILE A 13 22.31 2.69 20.23
N GLU A 14 22.76 3.04 21.44
CA GLU A 14 22.49 2.29 22.67
C GLU A 14 21.00 2.29 23.04
N ARG A 15 20.19 3.19 22.48
CA ARG A 15 18.72 3.19 22.62
C ARG A 15 18.01 2.27 21.65
N PHE A 16 18.73 1.68 20.68
CA PHE A 16 18.20 0.67 19.77
C PHE A 16 18.48 -0.74 20.27
N PHE A 17 17.55 -1.65 19.96
CA PHE A 17 17.86 -3.06 19.82
C PHE A 17 18.32 -3.31 18.39
N VAL A 18 19.58 -3.73 18.22
CA VAL A 18 20.16 -4.06 16.93
C VAL A 18 19.87 -5.53 16.62
N ALA A 19 18.73 -5.77 15.97
CA ALA A 19 18.26 -7.11 15.63
C ALA A 19 19.09 -7.71 14.49
N ARG A 20 19.28 -9.03 14.57
CA ARG A 20 19.85 -9.88 13.52
C ARG A 20 18.79 -10.86 13.01
N PRO A 21 18.91 -11.39 11.78
CA PRO A 21 17.94 -12.33 11.22
C PRO A 21 17.58 -13.55 12.09
N ALA A 22 18.47 -13.96 13.00
CA ALA A 22 18.27 -15.05 13.94
C ALA A 22 17.45 -14.67 15.20
N ASP A 23 17.25 -13.37 15.47
CA ASP A 23 16.47 -12.91 16.61
C ASP A 23 14.98 -13.20 16.41
N SER A 24 14.38 -13.85 17.40
CA SER A 24 12.95 -14.15 17.37
C SER A 24 12.11 -12.89 17.56
N ALA A 25 10.86 -12.91 17.06
CA ALA A 25 9.87 -11.88 17.35
C ALA A 25 9.67 -11.67 18.86
N ARG A 26 9.80 -12.72 19.69
CA ARG A 26 9.76 -12.62 21.16
C ARG A 26 10.91 -11.77 21.71
N THR A 27 12.13 -11.98 21.21
CA THR A 27 13.32 -11.20 21.60
C THR A 27 13.14 -9.73 21.23
N ILE A 28 12.72 -9.48 19.98
CA ILE A 28 12.45 -8.13 19.48
C ILE A 28 11.36 -7.44 20.32
N ASN A 29 10.24 -8.11 20.56
CA ASN A 29 9.14 -7.58 21.36
C ASN A 29 9.55 -7.30 22.80
N LYS A 30 10.40 -8.13 23.39
CA LYS A 30 10.94 -7.87 24.74
C LYS A 30 11.71 -6.55 24.76
N ALA A 31 12.58 -6.31 23.78
CA ALA A 31 13.34 -5.06 23.71
C ALA A 31 12.42 -3.84 23.48
N LEU A 32 11.46 -3.95 22.56
CA LEU A 32 10.45 -2.91 22.33
C LEU A 32 9.65 -2.62 23.60
N SER A 33 9.25 -3.65 24.36
CA SER A 33 8.52 -3.47 25.62
C SER A 33 9.33 -2.73 26.69
N GLN A 34 10.66 -2.76 26.60
CA GLN A 34 11.59 -2.03 27.47
C GLN A 34 11.90 -0.61 26.97
N GLY A 35 11.18 -0.13 25.95
CA GLY A 35 11.33 1.22 25.41
C GLY A 35 12.53 1.40 24.48
N LYS A 36 13.11 0.31 23.97
CA LYS A 36 14.11 0.40 22.90
C LYS A 36 13.44 0.71 21.56
N HIS A 37 14.17 1.44 20.73
CA HIS A 37 13.91 1.47 19.29
C HIS A 37 14.39 0.17 18.64
N LEU A 38 14.08 -0.04 17.35
CA LEU A 38 14.46 -1.24 16.62
C LEU A 38 15.29 -0.87 15.39
N LEU A 39 16.47 -1.47 15.28
CA LEU A 39 17.30 -1.42 14.09
C LEU A 39 17.44 -2.85 13.57
N LEU A 40 16.89 -3.14 12.39
CA LEU A 40 17.04 -4.42 11.72
C LEU A 40 18.25 -4.36 10.79
N THR A 41 19.27 -5.15 11.11
CA THR A 41 20.42 -5.34 10.21
C THR A 41 20.02 -6.09 8.94
N PRO A 42 20.79 -5.99 7.85
CA PRO A 42 20.44 -6.60 6.58
C PRO A 42 20.22 -8.12 6.68
N GLY A 43 19.15 -8.62 6.06
CA GLY A 43 18.83 -10.04 5.99
C GLY A 43 17.33 -10.34 6.09
N ILE A 44 17.00 -11.63 6.10
CA ILE A 44 15.61 -12.15 6.10
C ILE A 44 15.25 -12.67 7.50
N TYR A 45 14.28 -12.03 8.14
CA TYR A 45 13.74 -12.37 9.44
C TYR A 45 12.50 -13.24 9.25
N LYS A 46 12.63 -14.54 9.56
CA LYS A 46 11.49 -15.47 9.53
C LYS A 46 10.70 -15.36 10.83
N LEU A 47 9.47 -14.85 10.75
CA LEU A 47 8.67 -14.51 11.92
C LEU A 47 7.58 -15.55 12.16
N THR A 48 7.60 -16.21 13.32
CA THR A 48 6.52 -17.11 13.77
C THR A 48 5.52 -16.42 14.71
N ASP A 49 5.72 -15.14 15.02
CA ASP A 49 4.86 -14.29 15.86
C ASP A 49 5.04 -12.83 15.40
N THR A 50 4.08 -11.98 15.76
CA THR A 50 4.01 -10.57 15.36
C THR A 50 5.00 -9.71 16.14
N ILE A 51 5.72 -8.81 15.45
CA ILE A 51 6.44 -7.70 16.06
C ILE A 51 5.43 -6.60 16.43
N ARG A 52 5.40 -6.19 17.70
CA ARG A 52 4.39 -5.27 18.25
C ARG A 52 5.05 -3.97 18.69
N VAL A 53 4.86 -2.91 17.92
CA VAL A 53 5.36 -1.56 18.23
C VAL A 53 4.27 -0.81 18.98
N LYS A 54 4.45 -0.61 20.29
CA LYS A 54 3.39 -0.07 21.17
C LYS A 54 3.63 1.34 21.70
N TRP A 55 4.88 1.80 21.64
CA TRP A 55 5.29 3.03 22.30
C TRP A 55 5.39 4.19 21.31
N ALA A 56 4.84 5.34 21.69
CA ALA A 56 5.01 6.58 20.97
C ALA A 56 6.50 6.90 20.75
N GLY A 57 6.82 7.53 19.61
CA GLY A 57 8.19 7.92 19.26
C GLY A 57 9.10 6.75 18.85
N THR A 58 8.59 5.51 18.81
CA THR A 58 9.43 4.36 18.46
C THR A 58 9.92 4.47 17.01
N VAL A 59 11.24 4.41 16.81
CA VAL A 59 11.86 4.25 15.50
C VAL A 59 12.07 2.76 15.23
N VAL A 60 11.60 2.30 14.07
CA VAL A 60 11.92 1.00 13.47
C VAL A 60 12.61 1.26 12.14
N LEU A 61 13.89 0.96 12.06
CA LEU A 61 14.71 1.21 10.88
C LEU A 61 15.27 -0.12 10.35
N GLY A 62 15.06 -0.40 9.08
CA GLY A 62 15.71 -1.47 8.35
C GLY A 62 16.90 -0.96 7.54
N LEU A 63 17.97 -1.76 7.47
CA LEU A 63 19.13 -1.49 6.63
C LEU A 63 19.21 -2.53 5.52
N GLY A 64 19.50 -2.08 4.29
CA GLY A 64 19.80 -2.96 3.16
C GLY A 64 18.69 -3.97 2.84
N TYR A 65 17.44 -3.51 2.70
CA TYR A 65 16.26 -4.36 2.50
C TYR A 65 16.09 -5.43 3.60
N ALA A 66 16.15 -5.01 4.87
CA ALA A 66 15.78 -5.88 5.98
C ALA A 66 14.35 -6.41 5.74
N THR A 67 14.24 -7.73 5.58
CA THR A 67 13.04 -8.39 5.06
C THR A 67 12.33 -9.13 6.18
N LEU A 68 11.05 -8.87 6.38
CA LEU A 68 10.19 -9.57 7.34
C LEU A 68 9.32 -10.58 6.60
N THR A 69 9.57 -11.87 6.83
CA THR A 69 8.80 -12.97 6.20
C THR A 69 7.96 -13.69 7.26
N PRO A 70 6.63 -13.54 7.26
CA PRO A 70 5.78 -14.26 8.18
C PRO A 70 5.73 -15.75 7.84
N LEU A 71 5.76 -16.58 8.87
CA LEU A 71 5.44 -18.00 8.82
C LEU A 71 4.04 -18.22 9.39
N ASN A 72 3.36 -19.27 8.95
CA ASN A 72 2.04 -19.68 9.49
C ASN A 72 0.94 -18.60 9.41
N GLY A 73 1.05 -17.65 8.49
CA GLY A 73 0.03 -16.61 8.27
C GLY A 73 -0.06 -15.55 9.38
N VAL A 74 0.97 -15.41 10.22
CA VAL A 74 1.01 -14.35 11.23
C VAL A 74 1.09 -12.98 10.56
N VAL A 75 0.55 -11.94 11.22
CA VAL A 75 0.83 -10.56 10.84
C VAL A 75 2.29 -10.24 11.25
N PRO A 76 3.20 -9.93 10.32
CA PRO A 76 4.61 -9.62 10.61
C PRO A 76 4.78 -8.50 11.64
N MET A 77 4.04 -7.39 11.47
CA MET A 77 4.16 -6.23 12.34
C MET A 77 2.82 -5.52 12.54
N THR A 78 2.55 -5.15 13.79
CA THR A 78 1.47 -4.24 14.16
C THR A 78 2.04 -3.05 14.92
N VAL A 79 1.51 -1.87 14.64
CA VAL A 79 1.85 -0.62 15.32
C VAL A 79 0.59 -0.12 16.02
N ASP A 80 0.65 0.10 17.34
CA ASP A 80 -0.48 0.67 18.09
C ASP A 80 -0.63 2.17 17.78
N ASP A 81 -1.81 2.72 18.04
CA ASP A 81 -2.07 4.16 17.90
C ASP A 81 -1.11 4.97 18.79
N GLY A 82 -0.24 5.77 18.18
CA GLY A 82 0.75 6.54 18.91
C GLY A 82 1.38 7.65 18.08
N ARG A 83 1.74 8.75 18.74
CA ARG A 83 2.48 9.85 18.09
C ARG A 83 3.89 9.42 17.71
N GLY A 84 4.40 9.95 16.60
CA GLY A 84 5.81 9.95 16.24
C GLY A 84 6.45 8.58 16.03
N VAL A 85 5.67 7.52 15.79
CA VAL A 85 6.24 6.23 15.40
C VAL A 85 6.80 6.36 13.98
N ARG A 86 8.01 5.89 13.73
CA ARG A 86 8.68 5.99 12.42
C ARG A 86 9.10 4.60 11.97
N ILE A 87 8.49 4.10 10.90
CA ILE A 87 8.81 2.81 10.29
C ILE A 87 9.50 3.10 8.96
N ALA A 88 10.75 2.65 8.79
CA ALA A 88 11.50 2.97 7.58
C ALA A 88 12.38 1.83 7.06
N GLY A 89 12.49 1.70 5.72
CA GLY A 89 13.48 0.86 5.05
C GLY A 89 13.25 -0.65 5.19
N LEU A 90 11.99 -1.10 5.10
CA LEU A 90 11.61 -2.49 5.32
C LEU A 90 10.95 -3.11 4.08
N LEU A 91 11.25 -4.38 3.86
CA LEU A 91 10.48 -5.22 2.94
C LEU A 91 9.63 -6.22 3.74
N PHE A 92 8.33 -6.25 3.51
CA PHE A 92 7.43 -7.28 3.99
C PHE A 92 7.22 -8.31 2.88
N ASP A 93 7.76 -9.52 3.04
CA ASP A 93 7.75 -10.56 2.01
C ASP A 93 6.82 -11.69 2.44
N ALA A 94 5.66 -11.81 1.79
CA ALA A 94 4.61 -12.72 2.23
C ALA A 94 5.05 -14.19 2.20
N GLY A 95 4.74 -14.92 3.27
CA GLY A 95 4.92 -16.38 3.31
C GLY A 95 3.85 -17.15 2.52
N PRO A 96 4.03 -18.47 2.34
CA PRO A 96 3.10 -19.31 1.55
C PRO A 96 1.74 -19.50 2.21
N VAL A 97 1.65 -19.30 3.53
CA VAL A 97 0.39 -19.31 4.29
C VAL A 97 -0.15 -17.89 4.34
N ASN A 98 -1.41 -17.71 3.95
CA ASN A 98 -2.05 -16.40 3.85
C ASN A 98 -2.00 -15.64 5.19
N SER A 99 -1.42 -14.44 5.17
CA SER A 99 -1.53 -13.49 6.27
C SER A 99 -2.72 -12.57 6.06
N ARG A 100 -3.50 -12.25 7.09
CA ARG A 100 -4.60 -11.28 6.95
C ARG A 100 -4.09 -9.92 6.48
N VAL A 101 -2.97 -9.47 7.04
CA VAL A 101 -2.30 -8.22 6.70
C VAL A 101 -0.79 -8.36 6.93
N LEU A 102 0.05 -7.66 6.17
CA LEU A 102 1.51 -7.68 6.35
C LEU A 102 2.01 -6.57 7.29
N LEU A 103 1.42 -5.37 7.21
CA LEU A 103 1.63 -4.28 8.15
C LEU A 103 0.30 -3.62 8.52
N GLU A 104 0.03 -3.48 9.81
CA GLU A 104 -1.15 -2.78 10.33
C GLU A 104 -0.73 -1.63 11.25
N ILE A 105 -1.14 -0.41 10.90
CA ILE A 105 -0.92 0.81 11.66
C ILE A 105 -2.23 1.21 12.35
N GLY A 106 -2.25 1.19 13.67
CA GLY A 106 -3.43 1.45 14.50
C GLY A 106 -4.29 0.20 14.71
N GLY A 107 -4.78 0.00 15.94
CA GLY A 107 -5.54 -1.19 16.33
C GLY A 107 -7.05 -1.11 16.07
N ARG A 108 -7.57 0.09 15.78
CA ARG A 108 -8.98 0.33 15.42
C ARG A 108 -9.09 1.49 14.44
N ARG A 109 -10.10 1.47 13.58
CA ARG A 109 -10.42 2.59 12.67
C ARG A 109 -10.60 3.90 13.45
N GLY A 110 -10.00 4.99 12.98
CA GLY A 110 -10.12 6.32 13.58
C GLY A 110 -9.32 6.46 14.88
N GLY A 111 -8.20 5.73 14.99
CA GLY A 111 -7.26 5.88 16.09
C GLY A 111 -6.63 7.27 16.05
N ARG A 112 -7.06 8.15 16.95
CA ARG A 112 -6.59 9.55 16.99
C ARG A 112 -5.09 9.60 17.29
N THR A 113 -4.33 10.25 16.41
CA THR A 113 -2.92 10.58 16.58
C THR A 113 -2.74 12.10 16.75
N ASP A 114 -1.51 12.57 16.99
CA ASP A 114 -1.19 14.01 17.02
C ASP A 114 -0.74 14.46 15.62
N PRO A 115 -1.46 15.38 14.94
CA PRO A 115 -1.06 15.87 13.62
C PRO A 115 0.28 16.62 13.62
N ARG A 116 0.80 17.02 14.79
CA ARG A 116 2.11 17.70 14.92
C ARG A 116 3.27 16.72 15.08
N ASP A 117 2.98 15.45 15.33
CA ASP A 117 3.95 14.35 15.43
C ASP A 117 3.27 13.06 14.95
N PRO A 118 2.91 12.97 13.65
CA PRO A 118 2.22 11.81 13.10
C PRO A 118 3.13 10.59 13.09
N ALA A 119 2.52 9.41 12.96
CA ALA A 119 3.29 8.23 12.58
C ALA A 119 3.67 8.30 11.09
N SER A 120 4.84 7.81 10.72
CA SER A 120 5.30 7.73 9.33
C SER A 120 5.73 6.32 8.94
N VAL A 121 5.48 5.98 7.67
CA VAL A 121 5.90 4.75 7.01
C VAL A 121 6.64 5.17 5.74
N GLN A 122 7.94 4.89 5.67
CA GLN A 122 8.85 5.45 4.66
C GLN A 122 9.73 4.40 4.01
N ASP A 123 9.84 4.37 2.69
CA ASP A 123 10.61 3.31 1.98
C ASP A 123 10.21 1.91 2.47
N VAL A 124 8.89 1.66 2.51
CA VAL A 124 8.34 0.38 2.94
C VAL A 124 7.70 -0.33 1.76
N PHE A 125 8.15 -1.56 1.56
CA PHE A 125 7.84 -2.36 0.40
C PHE A 125 7.12 -3.64 0.80
N PHE A 126 6.25 -4.14 -0.08
CA PHE A 126 5.53 -5.39 0.11
C PHE A 126 5.69 -6.25 -1.13
N ARG A 127 6.04 -7.51 -0.93
CA ARG A 127 6.13 -8.51 -1.99
C ARG A 127 5.23 -9.69 -1.68
N ILE A 128 4.36 -10.05 -2.63
CA ILE A 128 3.48 -11.21 -2.53
C ILE A 128 3.73 -12.12 -3.74
N GLY A 129 4.64 -13.08 -3.58
CA GLY A 129 5.10 -13.97 -4.65
C GLY A 129 6.49 -13.62 -5.20
N GLY A 130 6.85 -14.18 -6.35
CA GLY A 130 8.08 -13.86 -7.10
C GLY A 130 9.35 -14.57 -6.61
N ALA A 131 9.48 -14.79 -5.30
CA ALA A 131 10.56 -15.58 -4.66
C ALA A 131 10.06 -16.93 -4.09
N GLY A 132 9.00 -17.47 -4.69
CA GLY A 132 8.19 -18.55 -4.15
C GLY A 132 6.75 -18.08 -3.94
N ALA A 133 5.83 -19.00 -3.62
CA ALA A 133 4.45 -18.62 -3.36
C ALA A 133 4.34 -17.78 -2.07
N GLY A 134 3.70 -16.63 -2.18
CA GLY A 134 3.39 -15.74 -1.06
C GLY A 134 1.91 -15.36 -1.09
N LYS A 135 1.24 -15.27 0.06
CA LYS A 135 -0.19 -14.93 0.12
C LYS A 135 -0.47 -13.92 1.24
N ALA A 136 -1.26 -12.90 0.93
CA ALA A 136 -1.77 -11.97 1.94
C ALA A 136 -3.13 -11.42 1.51
N THR A 137 -4.09 -11.32 2.42
CA THR A 137 -5.37 -10.68 2.10
C THR A 137 -5.18 -9.18 1.83
N THR A 138 -4.38 -8.51 2.65
CA THR A 138 -4.02 -7.09 2.46
C THR A 138 -2.53 -6.86 2.69
N ALA A 139 -1.87 -5.97 1.94
CA ALA A 139 -0.48 -5.64 2.21
C ALA A 139 -0.37 -4.68 3.41
N LEU A 140 -1.04 -3.54 3.33
CA LEU A 140 -0.98 -2.47 4.33
C LEU A 140 -2.39 -2.02 4.76
N ILE A 141 -2.62 -1.94 6.07
CA ILE A 141 -3.80 -1.29 6.66
C ILE A 141 -3.35 -0.11 7.52
N VAL A 142 -3.93 1.07 7.26
CA VAL A 142 -3.68 2.31 8.00
C VAL A 142 -4.96 2.76 8.69
N ASN A 143 -5.11 2.40 9.96
CA ASN A 143 -6.26 2.74 10.79
C ASN A 143 -6.11 4.06 11.55
N SER A 144 -4.88 4.44 11.87
CA SER A 144 -4.58 5.67 12.60
C SER A 144 -4.74 6.92 11.72
N ASP A 145 -5.21 8.01 12.30
CA ASP A 145 -5.32 9.30 11.61
C ASP A 145 -3.93 9.92 11.36
N ASN A 146 -3.87 10.91 10.46
CA ASN A 146 -2.70 11.76 10.15
C ASN A 146 -1.42 11.02 9.70
N VAL A 147 -1.47 9.71 9.48
CA VAL A 147 -0.29 8.92 9.09
C VAL A 147 0.30 9.47 7.80
N LEU A 148 1.62 9.54 7.75
CA LEU A 148 2.38 9.85 6.54
C LEU A 148 2.84 8.55 5.89
N LEU A 149 2.41 8.31 4.66
CA LEU A 149 2.90 7.25 3.79
C LEU A 149 3.81 7.90 2.74
N ASP A 150 5.09 7.62 2.79
CA ASP A 150 6.07 8.28 1.92
C ASP A 150 6.92 7.22 1.23
N HIS A 151 6.76 7.09 -0.08
CA HIS A 151 7.38 6.03 -0.88
C HIS A 151 7.00 4.62 -0.40
N ILE A 152 5.80 4.21 -0.76
CA ILE A 152 5.28 2.85 -0.52
C ILE A 152 5.22 2.11 -1.85
N TRP A 153 5.72 0.88 -1.88
CA TRP A 153 5.48 -0.03 -3.01
C TRP A 153 4.85 -1.33 -2.53
N ALA A 154 3.57 -1.52 -2.81
CA ALA A 154 2.87 -2.77 -2.55
C ALA A 154 2.71 -3.54 -3.86
N TRP A 155 3.38 -4.69 -3.98
CA TRP A 155 3.46 -5.42 -5.24
C TRP A 155 3.02 -6.88 -5.04
N ARG A 156 1.87 -7.23 -5.63
CA ARG A 156 1.57 -8.64 -5.90
C ARG A 156 2.37 -9.05 -7.12
N ALA A 157 3.21 -10.07 -6.99
CA ALA A 157 4.13 -10.42 -8.05
C ALA A 157 3.43 -10.81 -9.36
N ASP A 158 3.81 -10.17 -10.46
CA ASP A 158 3.41 -10.51 -11.84
C ASP A 158 4.39 -11.47 -12.52
N HIS A 159 5.61 -11.62 -11.96
CA HIS A 159 6.65 -12.51 -12.49
C HIS A 159 7.49 -13.17 -11.39
N GLY A 160 8.31 -14.16 -11.80
CA GLY A 160 9.17 -14.94 -10.92
C GLY A 160 8.55 -16.26 -10.46
N ALA A 161 9.11 -16.85 -9.41
CA ALA A 161 8.64 -18.14 -8.91
C ALA A 161 7.38 -17.99 -8.04
N GLY A 162 6.42 -18.90 -8.19
CA GLY A 162 5.22 -18.94 -7.36
C GLY A 162 4.21 -17.82 -7.67
N VAL A 163 4.08 -17.44 -8.93
CA VAL A 163 3.13 -16.44 -9.43
C VAL A 163 1.99 -17.08 -10.20
N GLY A 164 0.78 -16.53 -10.04
CA GLY A 164 -0.42 -16.86 -10.80
C GLY A 164 -1.69 -16.58 -10.00
N TRP A 165 -2.82 -16.47 -10.70
CA TRP A 165 -4.10 -16.03 -10.13
C TRP A 165 -4.53 -16.78 -8.85
N THR A 166 -4.21 -18.07 -8.75
CA THR A 166 -4.54 -18.91 -7.58
C THR A 166 -3.32 -19.26 -6.72
N VAL A 167 -2.13 -18.79 -7.10
CA VAL A 167 -0.84 -19.14 -6.48
C VAL A 167 -0.41 -18.10 -5.47
N ASN A 168 -0.23 -16.84 -5.87
CA ASN A 168 0.13 -15.71 -5.00
C ASN A 168 -1.07 -14.79 -4.75
N THR A 169 -2.14 -15.36 -4.22
CA THR A 169 -3.40 -14.64 -4.01
C THR A 169 -3.21 -13.45 -3.08
N ALA A 170 -3.62 -12.27 -3.53
CA ALA A 170 -3.67 -11.07 -2.72
C ALA A 170 -4.83 -10.17 -3.13
N GLU A 171 -5.73 -9.86 -2.19
CA GLU A 171 -6.99 -9.20 -2.53
C GLU A 171 -6.81 -7.69 -2.71
N THR A 172 -6.20 -7.01 -1.75
CA THR A 172 -6.06 -5.55 -1.75
C THR A 172 -4.66 -5.12 -1.33
N GLY A 173 -4.11 -4.09 -1.96
CA GLY A 173 -2.79 -3.57 -1.58
C GLY A 173 -2.86 -2.77 -0.31
N VAL A 174 -3.47 -1.58 -0.40
CA VAL A 174 -3.47 -0.60 0.70
C VAL A 174 -4.90 -0.24 1.09
N VAL A 175 -5.20 -0.31 2.39
CA VAL A 175 -6.47 0.18 2.96
C VAL A 175 -6.19 1.32 3.92
N VAL A 176 -6.71 2.50 3.62
CA VAL A 176 -6.60 3.70 4.46
C VAL A 176 -7.92 3.97 5.15
N ASN A 177 -7.97 3.71 6.45
CA ASN A 177 -9.14 3.89 7.30
C ASN A 177 -9.10 5.16 8.15
N GLY A 178 -7.90 5.67 8.46
CA GLY A 178 -7.70 6.88 9.25
C GLY A 178 -7.95 8.16 8.45
N ASP A 179 -8.40 9.20 9.14
CA ASP A 179 -8.63 10.52 8.56
C ASP A 179 -7.30 11.29 8.41
N HIS A 180 -7.23 12.27 7.50
CA HIS A 180 -6.07 13.14 7.31
C HIS A 180 -4.75 12.45 6.93
N VAL A 181 -4.80 11.21 6.47
CA VAL A 181 -3.63 10.49 5.96
C VAL A 181 -3.12 11.17 4.69
N LEU A 182 -1.79 11.28 4.58
CA LEU A 182 -1.11 11.80 3.39
C LEU A 182 -0.23 10.70 2.79
N ALA A 183 -0.40 10.43 1.50
CA ALA A 183 0.47 9.57 0.71
C ALA A 183 1.27 10.38 -0.31
N THR A 184 2.59 10.22 -0.33
CA THR A 184 3.51 10.82 -1.31
C THR A 184 4.31 9.71 -1.98
N GLY A 185 4.13 9.53 -3.30
CA GLY A 185 4.75 8.41 -4.02
C GLY A 185 4.16 7.06 -3.61
N LEU A 186 2.91 6.82 -3.99
CA LEU A 186 2.19 5.59 -3.69
C LEU A 186 2.18 4.66 -4.92
N PHE A 187 2.83 3.51 -4.81
CA PHE A 187 2.93 2.50 -5.88
C PHE A 187 2.22 1.23 -5.41
N VAL A 188 1.17 0.79 -6.10
CA VAL A 188 0.38 -0.38 -5.68
C VAL A 188 -0.05 -1.17 -6.90
N GLU A 189 0.32 -2.43 -7.02
CA GLU A 189 0.24 -3.17 -8.29
C GLU A 189 -0.30 -4.60 -8.16
N HIS A 190 -1.06 -4.99 -9.17
CA HIS A 190 -1.52 -6.33 -9.53
C HIS A 190 -2.39 -7.07 -8.50
N PHE A 191 -2.97 -6.38 -7.52
CA PHE A 191 -3.90 -7.00 -6.58
C PHE A 191 -5.19 -7.47 -7.27
N GLN A 192 -5.80 -8.53 -6.73
CA GLN A 192 -6.93 -9.22 -7.38
C GLN A 192 -8.27 -8.48 -7.27
N LYS A 193 -8.37 -7.52 -6.34
CA LYS A 193 -9.53 -6.64 -6.14
C LYS A 193 -9.06 -5.18 -6.21
N TYR A 194 -9.65 -4.30 -5.41
CA TYR A 194 -9.18 -2.92 -5.30
C TYR A 194 -7.72 -2.88 -4.88
N ASN A 195 -6.88 -2.14 -5.61
CA ASN A 195 -5.47 -2.00 -5.26
C ASN A 195 -5.32 -1.05 -4.06
N VAL A 196 -6.04 0.07 -4.07
CA VAL A 196 -6.20 0.99 -2.93
C VAL A 196 -7.67 1.16 -2.56
N ILE A 197 -7.97 1.10 -1.26
CA ILE A 197 -9.27 1.51 -0.69
C ILE A 197 -9.02 2.65 0.30
N TRP A 198 -9.69 3.78 0.10
CA TRP A 198 -9.61 4.96 0.95
C TRP A 198 -10.96 5.24 1.64
N ASN A 199 -11.02 4.95 2.93
CA ASN A 199 -12.20 5.06 3.78
C ASN A 199 -12.19 6.27 4.72
N GLY A 200 -11.03 6.90 4.94
CA GLY A 200 -10.87 8.08 5.80
C GLY A 200 -11.15 9.40 5.09
N ASP A 201 -11.65 10.38 5.83
CA ASP A 201 -11.92 11.74 5.35
C ASP A 201 -10.62 12.58 5.32
N ARG A 202 -10.61 13.65 4.51
CA ARG A 202 -9.47 14.58 4.35
C ARG A 202 -8.16 13.92 3.92
N GLY A 203 -8.22 12.76 3.29
CA GLY A 203 -7.06 12.06 2.76
C GLY A 203 -6.47 12.77 1.53
N ARG A 204 -5.15 12.65 1.35
CA ARG A 204 -4.47 13.18 0.16
C ARG A 204 -3.46 12.20 -0.40
N THR A 205 -3.39 12.13 -1.74
CA THR A 205 -2.38 11.37 -2.47
C THR A 205 -1.70 12.27 -3.50
N ILE A 206 -0.37 12.37 -3.42
CA ILE A 206 0.44 13.09 -4.40
C ILE A 206 1.38 12.07 -5.05
N MET A 207 1.19 11.88 -6.35
CA MET A 207 1.77 10.78 -7.14
C MET A 207 1.22 9.40 -6.73
N PHE A 208 0.50 8.77 -7.67
CA PHE A 208 0.11 7.36 -7.60
C PHE A 208 0.47 6.65 -8.90
N GLN A 209 0.98 5.45 -8.79
CA GLN A 209 1.17 4.54 -9.90
C GLN A 209 0.55 3.18 -9.55
N ASN A 210 -0.14 2.60 -10.53
CA ASN A 210 -0.72 1.28 -10.43
C ASN A 210 -0.70 0.57 -11.78
N GLU A 211 -0.38 -0.72 -11.77
CA GLU A 211 -0.80 -1.63 -12.82
C GLU A 211 -1.86 -2.60 -12.28
N LEU A 212 -2.93 -2.82 -13.06
CA LEU A 212 -3.95 -3.82 -12.77
C LEU A 212 -3.37 -5.26 -12.89
N PRO A 213 -4.00 -6.30 -12.32
CA PRO A 213 -3.47 -7.66 -12.44
C PRO A 213 -3.47 -8.11 -13.90
N TYR A 214 -2.36 -8.67 -14.36
CA TYR A 214 -2.25 -9.18 -15.74
C TYR A 214 -2.96 -10.52 -15.95
N ASP A 215 -3.09 -11.27 -14.85
CA ASP A 215 -3.41 -12.68 -14.83
C ASP A 215 -4.84 -13.09 -14.42
N PRO A 216 -5.89 -12.23 -14.39
CA PRO A 216 -7.23 -12.76 -14.27
C PRO A 216 -7.54 -13.69 -15.45
N PRO A 217 -8.14 -14.87 -15.21
CA PRO A 217 -8.28 -15.90 -16.24
C PRO A 217 -9.43 -15.64 -17.23
N ASN A 218 -10.32 -14.69 -16.92
CA ASN A 218 -11.42 -14.22 -17.75
C ASN A 218 -12.19 -13.09 -17.04
N GLN A 219 -13.08 -12.43 -17.78
CA GLN A 219 -13.95 -11.37 -17.24
C GLN A 219 -14.78 -11.83 -16.02
N ALA A 220 -15.31 -13.05 -16.01
CA ALA A 220 -16.15 -13.51 -14.91
C ALA A 220 -15.38 -13.66 -13.59
N ALA A 221 -14.08 -13.99 -13.65
CA ALA A 221 -13.19 -14.01 -12.51
C ALA A 221 -12.76 -12.60 -12.05
N TYR A 222 -12.85 -11.61 -12.95
CA TYR A 222 -12.49 -10.22 -12.72
C TYR A 222 -13.73 -9.31 -12.84
N ARG A 223 -14.76 -9.60 -12.05
CA ARG A 223 -16.00 -8.83 -11.96
C ARG A 223 -16.49 -8.81 -10.52
N HIS A 224 -17.15 -7.73 -10.10
CA HIS A 224 -17.77 -7.63 -8.78
C HIS A 224 -19.09 -6.87 -8.83
N ASN A 225 -20.13 -7.36 -8.16
CA ASN A 225 -21.42 -6.66 -8.04
C ASN A 225 -22.01 -6.12 -9.37
N GLY A 226 -21.76 -6.81 -10.49
CA GLY A 226 -22.20 -6.36 -11.81
C GLY A 226 -21.27 -5.35 -12.51
N VAL A 227 -20.16 -4.95 -11.89
CA VAL A 227 -19.10 -4.07 -12.44
C VAL A 227 -17.94 -4.92 -12.95
N ASP A 228 -17.52 -4.69 -14.19
CA ASP A 228 -16.36 -5.34 -14.80
C ASP A 228 -15.06 -4.76 -14.21
N GLY A 229 -14.21 -5.64 -13.68
CA GLY A 229 -12.96 -5.29 -13.01
C GLY A 229 -13.09 -4.71 -11.62
N TRP A 230 -12.00 -4.15 -11.10
CA TRP A 230 -11.90 -3.49 -9.81
C TRP A 230 -11.04 -2.24 -9.96
N ALA A 231 -11.46 -1.12 -9.36
CA ALA A 231 -10.70 0.12 -9.42
C ALA A 231 -9.29 -0.04 -8.80
N ALA A 232 -8.30 0.55 -9.46
CA ALA A 232 -6.96 0.74 -8.91
C ALA A 232 -7.02 1.54 -7.60
N TYR A 233 -7.90 2.55 -7.54
CA TYR A 233 -8.03 3.42 -6.39
C TYR A 233 -9.49 3.77 -6.13
N LYS A 234 -10.05 3.24 -5.04
CA LYS A 234 -11.42 3.51 -4.60
C LYS A 234 -11.44 4.43 -3.38
N VAL A 235 -12.11 5.57 -3.50
CA VAL A 235 -12.55 6.40 -2.38
C VAL A 235 -13.97 5.97 -1.99
N ALA A 236 -14.20 5.69 -0.71
CA ALA A 236 -15.49 5.25 -0.22
C ALA A 236 -16.56 6.34 -0.33
N ASP A 237 -17.79 5.96 -0.65
CA ASP A 237 -18.91 6.87 -0.92
C ASP A 237 -19.26 7.78 0.28
N SER A 238 -18.91 7.37 1.50
CA SER A 238 -19.09 8.14 2.73
C SER A 238 -18.11 9.31 2.89
N VAL A 239 -16.96 9.29 2.18
CA VAL A 239 -15.90 10.31 2.30
C VAL A 239 -16.39 11.65 1.78
N LYS A 240 -16.19 12.72 2.56
CA LYS A 240 -16.63 14.07 2.18
C LYS A 240 -15.52 14.90 1.55
N HIS A 241 -14.28 14.68 1.98
CA HIS A 241 -13.10 15.34 1.43
C HIS A 241 -12.02 14.33 1.09
N HIS A 242 -11.49 14.44 -0.11
CA HIS A 242 -10.35 13.66 -0.56
C HIS A 242 -9.69 14.42 -1.70
N GLU A 243 -8.36 14.36 -1.81
CA GLU A 243 -7.68 15.06 -2.91
C GLU A 243 -6.50 14.25 -3.48
N GLY A 244 -6.48 14.08 -4.80
CA GLY A 244 -5.43 13.35 -5.51
C GLY A 244 -4.76 14.18 -6.59
N TRP A 245 -3.43 14.09 -6.74
CA TRP A 245 -2.65 14.74 -7.80
C TRP A 245 -1.72 13.77 -8.51
N GLY A 246 -1.83 13.67 -9.83
CA GLY A 246 -0.95 12.83 -10.67
C GLY A 246 -1.12 11.35 -10.37
N LEU A 247 -2.28 10.78 -10.70
CA LEU A 247 -2.55 9.35 -10.47
C LEU A 247 -2.67 8.62 -11.81
N GLY A 248 -1.85 7.57 -12.00
CA GLY A 248 -1.86 6.73 -13.20
C GLY A 248 -2.23 5.28 -12.91
N SER A 249 -3.02 4.70 -13.80
CA SER A 249 -3.38 3.27 -13.79
C SER A 249 -3.21 2.64 -15.16
N TYR A 250 -2.53 1.50 -15.24
CA TYR A 250 -2.24 0.78 -16.49
C TYR A 250 -2.90 -0.60 -16.47
N CYS A 251 -3.37 -1.08 -17.63
CA CYS A 251 -3.75 -2.47 -17.81
C CYS A 251 -2.85 -3.18 -18.82
N PHE A 252 -2.62 -4.47 -18.57
CA PHE A 252 -1.91 -5.40 -19.47
C PHE A 252 -2.44 -6.81 -19.21
N PHE A 253 -3.70 -7.04 -19.53
CA PHE A 253 -4.40 -8.31 -19.28
C PHE A 253 -3.93 -9.40 -20.28
N ASN A 254 -2.63 -9.70 -20.30
CA ASN A 254 -2.00 -10.58 -21.28
C ASN A 254 -2.48 -12.05 -21.23
N VAL A 255 -3.06 -12.48 -20.10
CA VAL A 255 -3.65 -13.82 -19.97
C VAL A 255 -5.01 -13.90 -20.67
N ASP A 256 -5.83 -12.85 -20.58
CA ASP A 256 -7.06 -12.70 -21.36
C ASP A 256 -7.21 -11.24 -21.83
N PRO A 257 -6.69 -10.91 -23.02
CA PRO A 257 -6.74 -9.56 -23.58
C PRO A 257 -8.16 -9.04 -23.88
N THR A 258 -9.20 -9.87 -23.72
CA THR A 258 -10.59 -9.45 -23.90
C THR A 258 -11.20 -8.84 -22.65
N ILE A 259 -10.46 -8.79 -21.53
CA ILE A 259 -10.92 -8.21 -20.27
C ILE A 259 -11.11 -6.69 -20.41
N HIS A 260 -12.26 -6.26 -19.92
CA HIS A 260 -12.60 -4.88 -19.63
C HIS A 260 -12.51 -4.62 -18.12
N ASN A 261 -12.05 -3.42 -17.79
CA ASN A 261 -12.12 -2.85 -16.45
C ASN A 261 -12.89 -1.53 -16.53
N ALA A 262 -14.08 -1.48 -15.94
CA ALA A 262 -15.03 -0.37 -16.10
C ALA A 262 -14.39 0.99 -15.82
N HIS A 263 -13.60 1.10 -14.76
CA HIS A 263 -12.85 2.29 -14.41
C HIS A 263 -11.66 2.00 -13.51
N SER A 264 -10.60 2.80 -13.64
CA SER A 264 -9.42 2.66 -12.77
C SER A 264 -9.55 3.44 -11.46
N PHE A 265 -10.27 4.56 -11.48
CA PHE A 265 -10.51 5.37 -10.29
C PHE A 265 -12.01 5.34 -9.96
N GLU A 266 -12.34 5.22 -8.68
CA GLU A 266 -13.73 5.21 -8.21
C GLU A 266 -13.88 6.15 -7.03
N ALA A 267 -14.79 7.13 -7.10
CA ALA A 267 -14.94 8.12 -6.04
C ALA A 267 -16.34 8.74 -6.00
N PRO A 268 -16.83 9.22 -4.84
CA PRO A 268 -18.09 9.94 -4.80
C PRO A 268 -17.99 11.30 -5.53
N VAL A 269 -18.99 11.62 -6.33
CA VAL A 269 -19.12 12.92 -7.01
C VAL A 269 -19.62 13.98 -6.02
N ARG A 270 -18.73 14.82 -5.49
CA ARG A 270 -19.09 15.94 -4.60
C ARG A 270 -17.97 16.99 -4.54
N PRO A 271 -18.29 18.26 -4.17
CA PRO A 271 -17.32 19.35 -4.21
C PRO A 271 -16.03 19.16 -3.39
N GLY A 272 -16.05 18.33 -2.35
CA GLY A 272 -14.88 18.09 -1.49
C GLY A 272 -13.96 16.96 -1.96
N VAL A 273 -14.37 16.15 -2.94
CA VAL A 273 -13.60 15.00 -3.43
C VAL A 273 -13.09 15.35 -4.82
N VAL A 274 -11.80 15.70 -4.89
CA VAL A 274 -11.21 16.33 -6.07
C VAL A 274 -9.99 15.54 -6.55
N PHE A 275 -9.83 15.39 -7.86
CA PHE A 275 -8.63 14.82 -8.46
C PHE A 275 -8.09 15.74 -9.54
N HIS A 276 -6.78 15.74 -9.67
CA HIS A 276 -6.01 16.51 -10.63
C HIS A 276 -5.08 15.56 -11.38
N ASP A 277 -5.05 15.66 -12.70
CA ASP A 277 -4.14 14.90 -13.57
C ASP A 277 -4.22 13.38 -13.38
N LEU A 278 -5.41 12.81 -13.60
CA LEU A 278 -5.62 11.37 -13.71
C LEU A 278 -5.24 10.88 -15.11
N LEU A 279 -4.69 9.67 -15.21
CA LEU A 279 -4.51 8.99 -16.48
C LEU A 279 -4.78 7.49 -16.40
N THR A 280 -5.25 6.92 -17.51
CA THR A 280 -5.29 5.49 -17.75
C THR A 280 -4.60 5.11 -19.04
N VAL A 281 -4.06 3.89 -19.10
CA VAL A 281 -3.35 3.38 -20.28
C VAL A 281 -3.64 1.88 -20.46
N SER A 282 -3.92 1.46 -21.68
CA SER A 282 -3.83 0.05 -22.08
C SER A 282 -2.45 -0.19 -22.70
N LEU A 283 -1.70 -1.14 -22.15
CA LEU A 283 -0.36 -1.48 -22.62
C LEU A 283 -0.48 -2.49 -23.77
N ASN A 284 0.04 -2.13 -24.95
CA ASN A 284 0.08 -2.99 -26.14
C ASN A 284 -1.29 -3.54 -26.62
N GLY A 285 -2.41 -2.97 -26.14
CA GLY A 285 -3.76 -3.41 -26.48
C GLY A 285 -4.25 -4.63 -25.71
N ASP A 286 -3.56 -5.05 -24.65
CA ASP A 286 -3.98 -6.18 -23.82
C ASP A 286 -5.02 -5.75 -22.79
N GLY A 287 -6.27 -5.74 -23.26
CA GLY A 287 -7.48 -5.36 -22.54
C GLY A 287 -7.77 -3.86 -22.51
N VAL A 288 -8.88 -3.51 -21.87
CA VAL A 288 -9.47 -2.17 -21.95
C VAL A 288 -9.77 -1.62 -20.56
N ILE A 289 -9.54 -0.33 -20.37
CA ILE A 289 -10.11 0.43 -19.25
C ILE A 289 -11.18 1.34 -19.83
N ASP A 290 -12.45 1.10 -19.51
CA ASP A 290 -13.58 1.76 -20.21
C ASP A 290 -13.68 3.26 -19.90
N HIS A 291 -13.36 3.65 -18.66
CA HIS A 291 -13.31 5.04 -18.20
C HIS A 291 -12.13 5.31 -17.29
N VAL A 292 -11.66 6.55 -17.25
CA VAL A 292 -10.60 6.95 -16.32
C VAL A 292 -11.12 6.85 -14.88
N ILE A 293 -12.20 7.56 -14.58
CA ILE A 293 -12.79 7.65 -13.24
C ILE A 293 -14.32 7.54 -13.29
N ASN A 294 -14.91 6.63 -12.50
CA ASN A 294 -16.34 6.32 -12.56
C ASN A 294 -16.82 6.09 -14.01
N ASP A 295 -17.68 6.97 -14.53
CA ASP A 295 -18.21 6.99 -15.89
C ASP A 295 -17.60 8.13 -16.76
N PHE A 296 -16.48 8.71 -16.34
CA PHE A 296 -15.85 9.88 -16.96
C PHE A 296 -14.43 9.60 -17.50
N GLY A 297 -14.12 10.21 -18.64
CA GLY A 297 -12.92 9.96 -19.43
C GLY A 297 -13.15 8.87 -20.49
N ASP A 298 -12.46 8.99 -21.62
CA ASP A 298 -12.56 8.01 -22.71
C ASP A 298 -11.92 6.66 -22.32
N ALA A 299 -12.19 5.62 -23.10
CA ALA A 299 -11.60 4.32 -22.90
C ALA A 299 -10.11 4.31 -23.28
N ALA A 300 -9.26 3.75 -22.41
CA ALA A 300 -7.89 3.41 -22.74
C ALA A 300 -7.86 2.05 -23.44
N GLN A 301 -7.53 2.04 -24.73
CA GLN A 301 -7.64 0.88 -25.61
C GLN A 301 -6.76 1.01 -26.85
N GLY A 302 -6.69 -0.06 -27.63
CA GLY A 302 -5.94 -0.13 -28.87
C GLY A 302 -4.46 -0.50 -28.66
N THR A 303 -3.78 -0.87 -29.73
CA THR A 303 -2.41 -1.41 -29.65
C THR A 303 -1.34 -0.33 -29.45
N ALA A 304 -1.70 0.95 -29.64
CA ALA A 304 -0.81 2.06 -29.36
C ALA A 304 -0.94 2.45 -27.88
N THR A 305 0.16 2.38 -27.14
CA THR A 305 0.22 2.76 -25.73
C THR A 305 0.11 4.28 -25.57
N VAL A 306 -1.12 4.79 -25.59
CA VAL A 306 -1.44 6.22 -25.50
C VAL A 306 -2.24 6.49 -24.23
N PRO A 307 -1.80 7.43 -23.37
CA PRO A 307 -2.57 7.80 -22.18
C PRO A 307 -3.89 8.51 -22.51
N VAL A 308 -4.94 8.14 -21.78
CA VAL A 308 -6.18 8.91 -21.70
C VAL A 308 -6.17 9.70 -20.41
N ASN A 309 -6.33 11.02 -20.50
CA ASN A 309 -6.16 11.93 -19.37
C ASN A 309 -7.48 12.56 -18.93
N VAL A 310 -7.65 12.73 -17.62
CA VAL A 310 -8.66 13.59 -16.99
C VAL A 310 -7.92 14.60 -16.11
N LEU A 311 -7.88 15.86 -16.54
CA LEU A 311 -7.11 16.90 -15.86
C LEU A 311 -7.75 17.35 -14.54
N GLY A 312 -9.08 17.22 -14.40
CA GLY A 312 -9.82 17.60 -13.20
C GLY A 312 -11.07 16.74 -13.01
N TYR A 313 -11.36 16.35 -11.77
CA TYR A 313 -12.57 15.61 -11.38
C TYR A 313 -13.06 16.04 -9.99
N PRO A 314 -14.38 16.14 -9.72
CA PRO A 314 -15.49 16.04 -10.68
C PRO A 314 -15.39 17.13 -11.74
N ALA A 315 -15.93 16.88 -12.94
CA ALA A 315 -15.96 17.87 -14.00
C ALA A 315 -16.70 19.13 -13.53
N GLY A 316 -16.03 20.27 -13.54
CA GLY A 316 -16.53 21.57 -13.07
C GLY A 316 -15.82 22.72 -13.76
#